data_AF-A0A0D1D1F8-F1
#
_entry.id   AF-A0A0D1D1F8-F1
#
_cell.length_a   1.000
_cell.length_b   1.000
_cell.length_c   1.000
_cell.angle_alpha   90.00
_cell.angle_beta   90.00
_cell.angle_gamma   90.00
#
_symmetry.space_group_name_H-M   'P 1'
#
loop_
_entity.id
_entity.type
_entity.pdbx_description
1 polymer ?
#
loop_
_entity_poly.entity_id
_entity_poly.type
_entity_poly.pdbx_seq_one_letter_code
_entity_poly.pdbx_strand_id
1 'polypeptide(L)' 'MKLPSRSLVKKLIRAHLPPNTRLSKTADLYVMLAFLIYLQRLANESRLAQQIDLSNGLKVSRAITRRHVNGARRRVRG' A
#
# COMPACT_ATOMS: atom_id res chain seq x y z
N MET A 1 2.30 13.88 3.80
CA MET A 1 1.03 13.27 3.34
C MET A 1 0.02 13.41 4.46
N LYS A 2 -1.21 13.89 4.20
CA LYS A 2 -2.25 13.91 5.25
C LYS A 2 -2.75 12.48 5.48
N LEU A 3 -2.86 12.08 6.74
CA LEU A 3 -3.40 10.76 7.07
C LEU A 3 -4.91 10.71 6.79
N PRO A 4 -5.45 9.56 6.34
CA PRO A 4 -6.88 9.39 6.19
C PRO A 4 -7.57 9.53 7.56
N SER A 5 -8.83 9.98 7.55
CA SER A 5 -9.59 10.14 8.79
C SER A 5 -9.84 8.78 9.45
N ARG A 6 -9.79 8.72 10.79
CA ARG A 6 -10.07 7.48 11.54
C ARG A 6 -11.49 6.94 11.27
N SER A 7 -12.45 7.80 10.98
CA SER A 7 -13.82 7.40 10.62
C SER A 7 -13.87 6.64 9.31
N LEU A 8 -13.10 7.06 8.29
CA LEU A 8 -12.97 6.35 7.03
C LEU A 8 -12.34 4.97 7.23
N VAL A 9 -11.24 4.90 7.97
CA VAL A 9 -10.55 3.63 8.28
C VAL A 9 -11.51 2.64 8.95
N LYS A 10 -12.27 3.10 9.96
CA LYS A 10 -13.27 2.25 10.63
C LYS A 10 -14.39 1.77 9.70
N LYS A 11 -14.88 2.63 8.80
CA LYS A 11 -15.89 2.24 7.79
C LYS A 11 -15.36 1.15 6.86
N LEU A 12 -14.13 1.32 6.37
CA LEU A 12 -13.49 0.34 5.49
C LEU A 12 -13.26 -1.02 6.18
N ILE A 13 -12.78 -1.00 7.43
CA ILE A 13 -12.60 -2.22 8.22
C ILE A 13 -13.95 -2.94 8.41
N ARG A 14 -14.98 -2.22 8.84
CA ARG A 14 -16.32 -2.82 9.08
C ARG A 14 -16.95 -3.39 7.82
N ALA A 15 -16.71 -2.80 6.65
CA ALA A 15 -17.23 -3.31 5.38
C ALA A 15 -16.69 -4.71 5.02
N HIS A 16 -15.59 -5.15 5.65
CA HIS A 16 -14.96 -6.45 5.41
C HIS A 16 -15.11 -7.40 6.60
N LEU A 17 -15.92 -7.06 7.60
CA LEU A 17 -16.16 -7.87 8.78
C LEU A 17 -17.64 -8.25 8.90
N PRO A 18 -17.96 -9.40 9.53
CA PRO A 18 -19.34 -9.78 9.83
C PRO A 18 -20.07 -8.69 10.64
N PRO A 19 -21.40 -8.56 10.49
CA PRO A 19 -22.20 -7.42 10.97
C PRO A 19 -22.22 -7.16 12.49
N ASN A 20 -21.59 -7.98 13.33
CA ASN A 20 -21.52 -7.79 14.78
C ASN A 20 -20.09 -7.77 15.35
N THR A 21 -19.08 -7.68 14.47
CA THR A 21 -17.68 -7.71 14.91
C THR A 21 -17.32 -6.43 15.67
N ARG A 22 -16.87 -6.58 16.92
CA ARG A 22 -16.39 -5.46 17.74
C ARG A 22 -14.91 -5.21 17.49
N LEU A 23 -14.56 -3.96 17.23
CA LEU A 23 -13.18 -3.51 17.14
C LEU A 23 -12.72 -2.98 18.50
N SER A 24 -11.49 -3.30 18.91
CA SER A 24 -10.89 -2.67 20.10
C SER A 24 -10.65 -1.16 19.85
N LYS A 25 -10.49 -0.40 20.94
CA LYS A 25 -10.34 1.08 20.89
C LYS A 25 -9.18 1.56 19.98
N THR A 26 -8.16 0.73 19.81
CA THR A 26 -6.92 1.02 19.07
C THR A 26 -6.75 0.19 17.81
N ALA A 27 -7.63 -0.77 17.50
CA ALA A 27 -7.50 -1.64 16.33
C ALA A 27 -7.37 -0.85 15.03
N ASP A 28 -8.11 0.25 14.87
CA ASP A 28 -8.04 1.09 13.67
C ASP A 28 -6.69 1.80 13.51
N LEU A 29 -6.00 2.12 14.61
CA LEU A 29 -4.66 2.69 14.58
C LEU A 29 -3.63 1.67 14.09
N TYR A 30 -3.72 0.42 14.55
CA TYR A 30 -2.84 -0.66 14.08
C TYR A 30 -3.07 -0.99 12.61
N VAL A 31 -4.34 -1.03 12.16
CA VAL A 31 -4.64 -1.21 10.74
C VAL A 31 -4.09 -0.07 9.91
N MET A 32 -4.23 1.18 10.38
CA MET A 32 -3.66 2.34 9.70
C MET A 32 -2.13 2.28 9.65
N LEU A 33 -1.47 1.90 10.74
CA LEU A 33 -0.02 1.72 10.78
C LEU A 33 0.44 0.64 9.79
N ALA A 34 -0.21 -0.53 9.81
CA ALA A 34 0.09 -1.62 8.88
C ALA A 34 -0.11 -1.18 7.42
N PHE A 35 -1.15 -0.41 7.14
CA PHE A 35 -1.40 0.17 5.82
C PHE A 35 -0.30 1.15 5.39
N LEU A 36 0.19 2.01 6.28
CA LEU A 36 1.30 2.92 6.00
C LEU A 36 2.60 2.16 5.72
N ILE A 37 2.90 1.13 6.52
CA ILE A 37 4.07 0.26 6.32
C ILE A 37 3.96 -0.44 4.96
N TYR A 38 2.77 -0.96 4.63
CA TYR A 38 2.51 -1.57 3.33
C TYR A 38 2.76 -0.58 2.17
N LEU A 39 2.25 0.65 2.27
CA LEU A 39 2.48 1.68 1.24
C LEU A 39 3.95 2.04 1.10
N GLN A 40 4.68 2.14 2.22
CA GLN A 40 6.13 2.40 2.19
C GLN A 40 6.88 1.28 1.47
N ARG A 41 6.58 0.01 1.79
CA ARG A 41 7.19 -1.15 1.12
C ARG A 41 6.84 -1.17 -0.37
N LEU A 42 5.58 -0.91 -0.72
CA LEU A 42 5.12 -0.86 -2.10
C LEU A 42 5.82 0.25 -2.90
N ALA A 43 6.00 1.43 -2.32
CA ALA A 43 6.70 2.54 -2.95
C ALA A 43 8.18 2.21 -3.20
N ASN A 44 8.87 1.62 -2.21
CA ASN A 44 10.27 1.20 -2.33
C ASN A 44 10.43 0.16 -3.44
N GLU A 45 9.60 -0.87 -3.47
CA GLU A 45 9.62 -1.93 -4.49
C GLU A 45 9.29 -1.41 -5.89
N SER A 46 8.38 -0.43 -5.99
CA SER A 46 8.03 0.20 -7.26
C SER A 46 9.18 1.05 -7.80
N ARG A 47 9.90 1.75 -6.91
CA ARG A 47 11.09 2.54 -7.27
C ARG A 47 12.24 1.64 -7.70
N LEU A 48 12.47 0.53 -7.01
CA LEU A 48 13.49 -0.45 -7.37
C LEU A 48 13.23 -1.04 -8.76
N ALA A 49 11.99 -1.44 -9.05
CA ALA A 49 11.60 -1.93 -10.37
C ALA A 49 11.85 -0.89 -11.48
N GLN A 50 11.49 0.37 -11.21
CA GLN A 50 11.75 1.47 -12.15
C GLN A 50 13.25 1.65 -12.41
N GLN A 51 14.07 1.59 -11.36
CA GLN A 51 15.52 1.73 -11.47
C GLN A 51 16.15 0.61 -12.29
N ILE A 52 15.69 -0.64 -12.12
CA ILE A 52 16.11 -1.79 -12.94
C ILE A 52 15.75 -1.56 -14.41
N ASP A 53 14.55 -1.07 -14.68
CA ASP A 53 14.14 -0.77 -16.05
C ASP A 53 14.98 0.36 -16.67
N LEU A 54 15.37 1.37 -15.88
CA LEU A 54 16.28 2.43 -16.32
C LEU A 54 17.70 1.90 -16.60
N SER A 55 18.24 1.02 -15.75
CA SER A 55 19.55 0.40 -15.98
C SER A 55 19.56 -0.50 -17.21
N ASN A 56 18.42 -1.09 -17.55
CA ASN A 56 18.23 -1.91 -18.76
C ASN A 56 17.94 -1.07 -20.02
N GLY A 57 18.00 0.26 -19.95
CA GLY A 57 17.81 1.14 -21.10
C GLY A 57 16.36 1.29 -21.57
N LEU A 58 15.37 0.87 -20.77
CA LEU A 58 13.95 1.00 -21.13
C LEU A 58 13.49 2.46 -21.00
N LYS A 59 13.41 3.15 -22.14
CA LYS A 59 13.08 4.60 -22.25
C LYS A 59 11.75 5.02 -21.61
N VAL A 60 10.81 4.08 -21.44
CA VAL A 60 9.48 4.31 -20.81
C VAL A 60 9.59 4.51 -19.27
N SER A 61 10.74 4.22 -18.66
CA SER A 61 10.90 4.12 -17.21
C SER A 61 11.26 5.42 -16.48
N ARG A 62 11.14 6.60 -17.10
CA ARG A 62 11.43 7.88 -16.41
C ARG A 62 10.46 8.19 -15.26
N ALA A 63 9.29 7.55 -15.25
CA ALA A 63 8.31 7.64 -14.17
C ALA A 63 7.91 6.25 -13.64
N ILE A 64 7.41 6.21 -12.41
CA ILE A 64 6.76 5.02 -11.88
C ILE A 64 5.43 4.83 -12.62
N THR A 65 5.31 3.75 -13.38
CA THR A 65 4.09 3.40 -14.12
C THR A 65 3.33 2.26 -13.43
N ARG A 66 2.09 2.00 -13.86
CA ARG A 66 1.25 0.90 -13.33
C ARG A 66 1.95 -0.46 -13.35
N ARG A 67 2.83 -0.72 -14.33
CA ARG A 67 3.56 -2.00 -14.41
C ARG A 67 4.47 -2.21 -13.20
N HIS A 68 5.18 -1.16 -12.76
CA HIS A 68 6.09 -1.22 -11.61
C HIS A 68 5.29 -1.48 -10.33
N VAL A 69 4.17 -0.79 -10.16
CA VAL A 69 3.27 -0.97 -9.00
C VAL A 69 2.66 -2.36 -8.97
N ASN A 70 2.20 -2.88 -10.11
CA ASN A 70 1.62 -4.22 -10.20
C ASN A 70 2.65 -5.33 -9.93
N GLY A 71 3.90 -5.16 -10.37
CA GLY A 71 5.01 -6.05 -10.05
C GLY A 71 5.37 -5.99 -8.56
N ALA A 72 5.54 -4.77 -8.03
CA ALA A 72 5.83 -4.52 -6.61
C ALA A 72 4.76 -5.12 -5.68
N ARG A 73 3.48 -5.04 -6.05
CA ARG A 73 2.37 -5.63 -5.28
C ARG A 73 2.55 -7.13 -5.05
N ARG A 74 3.11 -7.87 -6.02
CA ARG A 74 3.36 -9.31 -5.88
C ARG A 74 4.49 -9.59 -4.90
N ARG A 75 5.55 -8.77 -4.92
CA ARG A 75 6.72 -8.91 -4.04
C ARG A 75 6.47 -8.52 -2.59
N VAL A 76 5.63 -7.51 -2.33
CA VAL A 76 5.30 -7.09 -0.95
C VAL A 76 4.39 -8.10 -0.23
N ARG A 77 3.64 -8.91 -1.00
CA ARG A 77 2.74 -9.95 -0.47
C ARG A 77 3.42 -11.29 -0.17
N GLY A 78 4.59 -11.53 -0.76
CA GLY A 78 5.46 -12.66 -0.42
C GLY A 78 6.31 -12.35 0.81
#